data_AF-A0A7K2JGZ3-F1
#
_entry.id   AF-A0A7K2JGZ3-F1
#
_cell.length_a   1.000
_cell.length_b   1.000
_cell.length_c   1.000
_cell.angle_alpha   90.00
_cell.angle_beta   90.00
_cell.angle_gamma   90.00
#
_symmetry.space_group_name_H-M   'P 1'
#
loop_
_entity.id
_entity.type
_entity.pdbx_description
1 polymer ?
#
loop_
_entity_poly.entity_id
_entity_poly.type
_entity_poly.pdbx_seq_one_letter_code
_entity_poly.pdbx_strand_id
1 'polypeptide(L)'
;MRTNDTHESATATDTAHLMAGAHITFDELATELSAIELRLRQLARAAEVPATPVELADVIDSLRSTASSVRENGERMSFLARIVDGEVPLVTTFPTGDPWGVAARASDRQDFGGPAIVPTVWQLLKLAQDAKRPGCGATTTYPEAMDGIGIGWESKAASARRRRERDAAVAVEVLRLPCEKCEAADGEQCKTKTGWAADRAHVGRQRQAEANVDERLGYLGDNPVAVPEAR
;
A
#
# COMPACT_ATOMS: atom_id res chain seq x y z
N MET A 1 -21.04 38.01 1.25
CA MET A 1 -19.73 37.63 0.69
C MET A 1 -19.04 36.76 1.74
N ARG A 2 -19.14 35.43 1.62
CA ARG A 2 -18.41 34.49 2.49
C ARG A 2 -17.22 34.00 1.69
N THR A 3 -16.05 34.52 2.02
CA THR A 3 -14.76 33.92 1.69
C THR A 3 -14.65 32.62 2.50
N ASN A 4 -14.85 31.48 1.85
CA ASN A 4 -14.43 30.19 2.40
C ASN A 4 -13.06 29.87 1.77
N ASP A 5 -12.05 30.59 2.24
CA ASP A 5 -10.68 30.07 2.25
C ASP A 5 -10.61 29.04 3.36
N THR A 6 -10.46 27.78 2.98
CA THR A 6 -9.43 26.81 3.42
C THR A 6 -9.91 25.41 3.05
N HIS A 7 -9.66 24.98 1.81
CA HIS A 7 -9.39 23.56 1.62
C HIS A 7 -7.92 23.38 1.99
N GLU A 8 -7.68 23.08 3.27
CA GLU A 8 -6.37 22.60 3.73
C GLU A 8 -5.87 21.58 2.70
N SER A 9 -4.72 21.87 2.11
CA SER A 9 -3.95 20.88 1.38
C SER A 9 -3.43 19.87 2.41
N ALA A 10 -4.31 19.03 2.95
CA ALA A 10 -3.91 17.85 3.69
C ALA A 10 -3.09 17.01 2.71
N THR A 11 -1.78 16.98 2.91
CA THR A 11 -0.92 16.08 2.15
C THR A 11 -1.42 14.66 2.38
N ALA A 12 -1.36 13.77 1.39
CA ALA A 12 -1.87 12.40 1.54
C ALA A 12 -1.18 11.59 2.66
N THR A 13 -0.10 12.12 3.23
CA THR A 13 0.64 11.60 4.37
C THR A 13 0.09 12.07 5.73
N ASP A 14 -0.76 13.09 5.75
CA ASP A 14 -1.39 13.57 6.97
C ASP A 14 -2.60 12.70 7.34
N THR A 15 -2.35 11.73 8.22
CA THR A 15 -3.36 10.84 8.79
C THR A 15 -3.75 11.22 10.22
N ALA A 16 -3.43 12.44 10.67
CA ALA A 16 -3.67 12.86 12.05
C ALA A 16 -5.16 12.90 12.44
N HIS A 17 -6.05 12.97 11.44
CA HIS A 17 -7.50 12.91 11.64
C HIS A 17 -8.03 11.50 11.90
N LEU A 18 -7.24 10.45 11.65
CA LEU A 18 -7.60 9.06 11.93
C LEU A 18 -7.32 8.73 13.41
N MET A 19 -8.25 8.02 14.06
CA MET A 19 -8.15 7.56 15.44
C MET A 19 -6.91 6.69 15.69
N ALA A 20 -6.60 5.74 14.80
CA ALA A 20 -5.40 4.92 14.93
C ALA A 20 -4.15 5.56 14.27
N GLY A 21 -4.27 6.79 13.75
CA GLY A 21 -3.17 7.58 13.20
C GLY A 21 -2.48 6.92 12.00
N ALA A 22 -1.20 6.56 12.16
CA ALA A 22 -0.39 5.97 11.08
C ALA A 22 -0.74 4.50 10.78
N HIS A 23 -1.47 3.81 11.67
CA HIS A 23 -1.78 2.39 11.60
C HIS A 23 -3.28 2.15 11.71
N ILE A 24 -4.03 2.54 10.66
CA ILE A 24 -5.48 2.37 10.60
C ILE A 24 -5.91 0.92 10.81
N THR A 25 -6.96 0.69 11.61
CA THR A 25 -7.59 -0.64 11.76
C THR A 25 -8.57 -0.91 10.62
N PHE A 26 -8.91 -2.18 10.36
CA PHE A 26 -9.92 -2.50 9.33
C PHE A 26 -11.32 -2.00 9.70
N ASP A 27 -11.67 -1.98 10.99
CA ASP A 27 -12.94 -1.44 11.48
C ASP A 27 -13.02 0.08 11.30
N GLU A 28 -11.94 0.79 11.62
CA GLU A 28 -11.86 2.23 11.38
C GLU A 28 -11.93 2.52 9.88
N LEU A 29 -11.22 1.76 9.03
CA LEU A 29 -11.29 1.92 7.58
C LEU A 29 -12.71 1.66 7.04
N ALA A 30 -13.42 0.65 7.57
CA ALA A 30 -14.81 0.38 7.22
C ALA A 30 -15.75 1.52 7.64
N THR A 31 -15.50 2.10 8.82
CA THR A 31 -16.26 3.24 9.35
C THR A 31 -16.06 4.48 8.47
N GLU A 32 -14.82 4.82 8.13
CA GLU A 32 -14.50 5.95 7.25
C GLU A 32 -15.10 5.79 5.85
N LEU A 33 -15.01 4.59 5.27
CA LEU A 33 -15.64 4.30 3.98
C LEU A 33 -17.17 4.46 4.02
N SER A 34 -17.81 4.07 5.14
CA SER A 34 -19.25 4.27 5.33
C SER A 34 -19.62 5.75 5.42
N ALA A 35 -18.79 6.57 6.09
CA ALA A 35 -18.99 8.01 6.15
C ALA A 35 -18.82 8.68 4.76
N ILE A 36 -17.80 8.28 4.00
CA ILE A 36 -17.55 8.76 2.63
C ILE A 36 -18.72 8.40 1.71
N GLU A 37 -19.21 7.16 1.79
CA GLU A 37 -20.35 6.68 1.00
C GLU A 37 -21.60 7.55 1.23
N LEU A 38 -21.96 7.78 2.50
CA LEU A 38 -23.07 8.65 2.86
C LEU A 38 -22.87 10.06 2.31
N ARG A 39 -21.66 10.60 2.42
CA ARG A 39 -21.35 11.96 1.95
C ARG A 39 -21.50 12.08 0.44
N LEU A 40 -21.04 11.10 -0.34
CA LEU A 40 -21.21 11.08 -1.80
C LEU A 40 -22.70 11.05 -2.20
N ARG A 41 -23.53 10.28 -1.50
CA ARG A 41 -24.99 10.27 -1.73
C ARG A 41 -25.65 11.60 -1.37
N GLN A 42 -25.23 12.23 -0.27
CA GLN A 42 -25.72 13.55 0.12
C GLN A 42 -25.38 14.61 -0.93
N LEU A 43 -24.15 14.56 -1.50
CA LEU A 43 -23.74 15.45 -2.58
C LEU A 43 -24.57 15.22 -3.85
N ALA A 44 -24.75 13.95 -4.26
CA ALA A 44 -25.60 13.61 -5.39
C ALA A 44 -27.04 14.13 -5.21
N ARG A 45 -27.60 13.99 -4.01
CA ARG A 45 -28.93 14.51 -3.68
C ARG A 45 -29.00 16.04 -3.70
N ALA A 46 -27.98 16.72 -3.19
CA ALA A 46 -27.94 18.19 -3.22
C ALA A 46 -27.79 18.72 -4.66
N ALA A 47 -27.06 18.00 -5.51
CA ALA A 47 -26.84 18.35 -6.92
C ALA A 47 -28.10 18.21 -7.79
N GLU A 48 -29.16 17.55 -7.33
CA GLU A 48 -30.46 17.50 -8.02
C GLU A 48 -31.15 18.88 -8.10
N VAL A 49 -30.80 19.80 -7.19
CA VAL A 49 -31.32 21.17 -7.17
C VAL A 49 -30.16 22.16 -6.98
N PRO A 50 -29.32 22.36 -8.01
CA PRO A 50 -28.18 23.23 -7.89
C PRO A 50 -28.63 24.69 -7.77
N ALA A 51 -27.87 25.51 -7.03
CA ALA A 51 -28.17 26.94 -6.88
C ALA A 51 -28.07 27.71 -8.21
N THR A 52 -27.32 27.17 -9.16
CA THR A 52 -27.19 27.68 -10.53
C THR A 52 -27.81 26.66 -11.49
N PRO A 53 -28.65 27.06 -12.46
CA PRO A 53 -29.34 26.14 -13.37
C PRO A 53 -28.37 25.55 -14.40
N VAL A 54 -27.64 24.50 -13.99
CA VAL A 54 -26.72 23.71 -14.81
C VAL A 54 -27.19 22.27 -14.78
N GLU A 55 -27.19 21.61 -15.94
CA GLU A 55 -27.49 20.17 -16.03
C GLU A 55 -26.33 19.35 -15.44
N LEU A 56 -26.65 18.50 -14.47
CA LEU A 56 -25.68 17.74 -13.66
C LEU A 56 -25.99 16.24 -13.61
N ALA A 57 -26.91 15.71 -14.43
CA ALA A 57 -27.29 14.30 -14.43
C ALA A 57 -26.09 13.33 -14.43
N ASP A 58 -25.14 13.53 -15.35
CA ASP A 58 -23.94 12.68 -15.45
C ASP A 58 -23.08 12.72 -14.16
N VAL A 59 -22.99 13.90 -13.53
CA VAL A 59 -22.24 14.07 -12.27
C VAL A 59 -22.97 13.37 -11.12
N ILE A 60 -24.29 13.51 -11.04
CA ILE A 60 -25.13 12.85 -10.03
C ILE A 60 -24.97 11.33 -10.13
N ASP A 61 -25.03 10.77 -11.34
CA ASP A 61 -24.89 9.34 -11.55
C ASP A 61 -23.46 8.84 -11.26
N SER A 62 -22.44 9.63 -11.60
CA SER A 62 -21.05 9.34 -11.23
C SER A 62 -20.85 9.31 -9.71
N LEU A 63 -21.44 10.27 -8.96
CA LEU A 63 -21.38 10.30 -7.50
C LEU A 63 -22.07 9.08 -6.87
N ARG A 64 -23.24 8.69 -7.37
CA ARG A 64 -23.99 7.51 -6.91
C ARG A 64 -23.26 6.20 -7.23
N SER A 65 -22.65 6.11 -8.41
CA SER A 65 -21.82 4.97 -8.81
C SER A 65 -20.61 4.84 -7.89
N THR A 66 -19.88 5.94 -7.67
CA THR A 66 -18.74 5.98 -6.77
C THR A 66 -19.13 5.60 -5.34
N ALA A 67 -20.26 6.12 -4.83
CA ALA A 67 -20.79 5.74 -3.53
C ALA A 67 -21.03 4.23 -3.42
N SER A 68 -21.52 3.59 -4.50
CA SER A 68 -21.76 2.15 -4.52
C SER A 68 -20.45 1.36 -4.44
N SER A 69 -19.41 1.77 -5.16
CA SER A 69 -18.07 1.15 -5.06
C SER A 69 -17.44 1.36 -3.68
N VAL A 70 -17.62 2.53 -3.08
CA VAL A 70 -17.13 2.81 -1.71
C VAL A 70 -17.82 1.91 -0.70
N ARG A 71 -19.15 1.73 -0.80
CA ARG A 71 -19.90 0.78 0.05
C ARG A 71 -19.35 -0.63 -0.04
N GLU A 72 -19.13 -1.15 -1.25
CA GLU A 72 -18.58 -2.51 -1.44
C GLU A 72 -17.19 -2.67 -0.80
N ASN A 73 -16.37 -1.62 -0.85
CA ASN A 73 -15.09 -1.60 -0.15
C ASN A 73 -15.28 -1.58 1.37
N GLY A 74 -16.21 -0.77 1.89
CA GLY A 74 -16.53 -0.70 3.33
C GLY A 74 -17.01 -2.04 3.89
N GLU A 75 -17.96 -2.70 3.20
CA GLU A 75 -18.44 -4.03 3.54
C GLU A 75 -17.31 -5.07 3.55
N ARG A 76 -16.39 -4.98 2.58
CA ARG A 76 -15.21 -5.85 2.52
C ARG A 76 -14.28 -5.63 3.71
N MET A 77 -14.00 -4.38 4.08
CA MET A 77 -13.13 -4.07 5.23
C MET A 77 -13.77 -4.51 6.55
N SER A 78 -15.08 -4.32 6.72
CA SER A 78 -15.80 -4.82 7.89
C SER A 78 -15.72 -6.35 8.00
N PHE A 79 -15.86 -7.08 6.89
CA PHE A 79 -15.71 -8.53 6.93
C PHE A 79 -14.27 -8.97 7.20
N LEU A 80 -13.27 -8.22 6.71
CA LEU A 80 -11.86 -8.47 7.04
C LEU A 80 -11.55 -8.22 8.52
N ALA A 81 -12.13 -7.19 9.14
CA ALA A 81 -11.96 -6.94 10.58
C ALA A 81 -12.37 -8.17 11.40
N ARG A 82 -13.56 -8.71 11.11
CA ARG A 82 -14.05 -9.95 11.73
C ARG A 82 -13.15 -11.16 11.49
N ILE A 83 -12.52 -11.26 10.32
CA ILE A 83 -11.51 -12.31 10.05
C ILE A 83 -10.30 -12.10 10.96
N VAL A 84 -9.76 -10.89 11.03
CA VAL A 84 -8.56 -10.54 11.79
C VAL A 84 -8.77 -10.69 13.29
N ASP A 85 -9.97 -10.39 13.79
CA ASP A 85 -10.36 -10.60 15.18
C ASP A 85 -10.61 -12.08 15.53
N GLY A 86 -10.54 -12.97 14.54
CA GLY A 86 -10.69 -14.41 14.72
C GLY A 86 -12.14 -14.90 14.79
N GLU A 87 -13.14 -14.05 14.50
CA GLU A 87 -14.55 -14.44 14.49
C GLU A 87 -14.91 -15.35 13.31
N VAL A 88 -14.12 -15.31 12.25
CA VAL A 88 -14.37 -16.05 11.00
C VAL A 88 -13.30 -17.13 10.83
N PRO A 89 -13.68 -18.43 10.80
CA PRO A 89 -12.73 -19.50 10.56
C PRO A 89 -12.20 -19.47 9.12
N LEU A 90 -10.95 -19.85 8.95
CA LEU A 90 -10.24 -19.93 7.68
C LEU A 90 -9.72 -21.35 7.47
N VAL A 91 -9.78 -21.87 6.25
CA VAL A 91 -9.11 -23.15 5.94
C VAL A 91 -7.59 -23.00 6.10
N THR A 92 -6.92 -24.06 6.55
CA THR A 92 -5.48 -24.02 6.86
C THR A 92 -4.58 -23.99 5.62
N THR A 93 -5.12 -24.28 4.44
CA THR A 93 -4.37 -24.33 3.18
C THR A 93 -5.11 -23.62 2.05
N PHE A 94 -4.35 -23.08 1.09
CA PHE A 94 -4.90 -22.57 -0.16
C PHE A 94 -5.45 -23.71 -1.03
N PRO A 95 -6.25 -23.41 -2.08
CA PRO A 95 -6.75 -24.43 -3.01
C PRO A 95 -5.66 -25.27 -3.68
N THR A 96 -4.42 -24.77 -3.74
CA THR A 96 -3.23 -25.49 -4.23
C THR A 96 -2.65 -26.48 -3.22
N GLY A 97 -3.18 -26.53 -1.99
CA GLY A 97 -2.67 -27.34 -0.87
C GLY A 97 -1.62 -26.64 -0.02
N ASP A 98 -1.21 -25.42 -0.39
CA ASP A 98 -0.13 -24.71 0.28
C ASP A 98 -0.56 -24.12 1.62
N PRO A 99 0.24 -24.27 2.69
CA PRO A 99 -0.03 -23.63 3.96
C PRO A 99 0.20 -22.12 3.88
N TRP A 100 -0.35 -21.38 4.84
CA TRP A 100 -0.14 -19.94 5.00
C TRP A 100 0.19 -19.59 6.45
N GLY A 101 0.57 -18.33 6.70
CA GLY A 101 0.94 -17.88 8.04
C GLY A 101 2.18 -18.60 8.58
N VAL A 102 2.17 -18.94 9.88
CA VAL A 102 3.30 -19.60 10.56
C VAL A 102 3.59 -20.97 9.97
N ALA A 103 2.56 -21.71 9.57
CA ALA A 103 2.72 -23.03 8.95
C ALA A 103 3.51 -22.97 7.62
N ALA A 104 3.55 -21.81 6.96
CA ALA A 104 4.35 -21.61 5.75
C ALA A 104 5.84 -21.34 6.03
N ARG A 105 6.27 -21.09 7.28
CA ARG A 105 7.66 -20.73 7.65
C ARG A 105 8.72 -21.69 7.15
N ALA A 106 8.38 -22.98 7.09
CA ALA A 106 9.29 -24.03 6.64
C ALA A 106 9.29 -24.23 5.11
N SER A 107 8.50 -23.45 4.36
CA SER A 107 8.43 -23.57 2.90
C SER A 107 9.46 -22.65 2.23
N ASP A 108 10.26 -23.19 1.33
CA ASP A 108 11.33 -22.48 0.59
C ASP A 108 10.77 -21.58 -0.53
N ARG A 109 9.67 -20.86 -0.27
CA ARG A 109 8.98 -20.03 -1.27
C ARG A 109 9.52 -18.61 -1.27
N GLN A 110 10.63 -18.43 -1.99
CA GLN A 110 11.25 -17.11 -2.20
C GLN A 110 10.31 -16.13 -2.95
N ASP A 111 9.40 -16.64 -3.80
CA ASP A 111 8.53 -15.83 -4.66
C ASP A 111 7.46 -15.01 -3.92
N PHE A 112 7.13 -15.38 -2.69
CA PHE A 112 6.07 -14.72 -1.91
C PHE A 112 6.59 -13.78 -0.82
N GLY A 113 7.90 -13.53 -0.79
CA GLY A 113 8.53 -12.53 0.06
C GLY A 113 8.68 -12.98 1.51
N GLY A 114 9.56 -13.95 1.75
CA GLY A 114 10.02 -14.35 3.09
C GLY A 114 9.51 -15.72 3.56
N PRO A 115 9.98 -16.18 4.74
CA PRO A 115 9.67 -17.51 5.25
C PRO A 115 8.17 -17.72 5.48
N ALA A 116 7.39 -16.69 5.84
CA ALA A 116 5.94 -16.82 6.07
C ALA A 116 5.09 -16.13 4.98
N ILE A 117 4.00 -16.77 4.57
CA ILE A 117 3.06 -16.19 3.60
C ILE A 117 1.98 -15.39 4.34
N VAL A 118 2.06 -14.06 4.27
CA VAL A 118 0.97 -13.15 4.67
C VAL A 118 -0.07 -13.11 3.54
N PRO A 119 -1.31 -13.61 3.74
CA PRO A 119 -2.29 -13.64 2.66
C PRO A 119 -2.76 -12.24 2.26
N THR A 120 -3.05 -12.06 0.98
CA THR A 120 -3.75 -10.88 0.46
C THR A 120 -5.22 -10.86 0.92
N VAL A 121 -5.87 -9.69 0.80
CA VAL A 121 -7.32 -9.54 1.05
C VAL A 121 -8.13 -10.63 0.34
N TRP A 122 -7.95 -10.81 -0.97
CA TRP A 122 -8.71 -11.79 -1.74
C TRP A 122 -8.45 -13.23 -1.30
N GLN A 123 -7.22 -13.53 -0.90
CA GLN A 123 -6.88 -14.84 -0.35
C GLN A 123 -7.59 -15.08 0.99
N LEU A 124 -7.62 -14.11 1.93
CA LEU A 124 -8.37 -14.24 3.18
C LEU A 124 -9.86 -14.45 2.95
N LEU A 125 -10.45 -13.66 2.04
CA LEU A 125 -11.86 -13.81 1.67
C LEU A 125 -12.14 -15.20 1.10
N LYS A 126 -11.24 -15.71 0.26
CA LYS A 126 -11.36 -17.03 -0.34
C LYS A 126 -11.23 -18.14 0.70
N LEU A 127 -10.25 -18.06 1.60
CA LEU A 127 -10.07 -19.01 2.71
C LEU A 127 -11.31 -19.06 3.61
N ALA A 128 -11.90 -17.89 3.93
CA ALA A 128 -13.12 -17.78 4.70
C ALA A 128 -14.35 -18.37 3.98
N GLN A 129 -14.45 -18.16 2.66
CA GLN A 129 -15.50 -18.77 1.84
C GLN A 129 -15.37 -20.28 1.76
N ASP A 130 -14.16 -20.79 1.61
CA ASP A 130 -13.91 -22.22 1.51
C ASP A 130 -14.15 -22.92 2.86
N ALA A 131 -13.88 -22.25 3.99
CA ALA A 131 -14.19 -22.76 5.32
C ALA A 131 -15.69 -22.99 5.56
N LYS A 132 -16.56 -22.25 4.85
CA LYS A 132 -18.02 -22.43 4.91
C LYS A 132 -18.52 -23.66 4.14
N ARG A 133 -17.68 -24.28 3.30
CA ARG A 133 -18.10 -25.43 2.47
C ARG A 133 -18.17 -26.70 3.32
N PRO A 134 -19.18 -27.56 3.13
CA PRO A 134 -19.20 -28.88 3.76
C PRO A 134 -17.95 -29.68 3.38
N GLY A 135 -17.26 -30.24 4.38
CA GLY A 135 -16.05 -31.03 4.17
C GLY A 135 -14.79 -30.23 3.83
N CYS A 136 -14.74 -28.94 4.18
CA CYS A 136 -13.59 -28.04 3.92
C CYS A 136 -12.26 -28.45 4.58
N GLY A 137 -12.26 -29.47 5.44
CA GLY A 137 -11.08 -29.95 6.15
C GLY A 137 -10.80 -29.14 7.41
N ALA A 138 -9.52 -29.02 7.77
CA ALA A 138 -9.09 -28.31 8.96
C ALA A 138 -9.24 -26.78 8.79
N THR A 139 -9.60 -26.11 9.88
CA THR A 139 -9.72 -24.65 9.95
C THR A 139 -8.88 -24.09 11.11
N THR A 140 -8.58 -22.80 11.03
CA THR A 140 -7.87 -22.01 12.04
C THR A 140 -8.40 -20.58 12.02
N THR A 141 -8.08 -19.78 13.04
CA THR A 141 -8.38 -18.34 13.06
C THR A 141 -7.18 -17.52 12.55
N TYR A 142 -7.42 -16.26 12.15
CA TYR A 142 -6.34 -15.38 11.71
C TYR A 142 -5.30 -15.11 12.82
N PRO A 143 -5.66 -14.80 14.07
CA PRO A 143 -4.69 -14.61 15.15
C PRO A 143 -3.80 -15.83 15.40
N GLU A 144 -4.37 -17.04 15.40
CA GLU A 144 -3.61 -18.28 15.59
C GLU A 144 -2.61 -18.53 14.46
N ALA A 145 -3.06 -18.39 13.22
CA ALA A 145 -2.21 -18.65 12.06
C ALA A 145 -1.09 -17.61 11.87
N MET A 146 -1.27 -16.42 12.43
CA MET A 146 -0.36 -15.28 12.32
C MET A 146 0.47 -15.03 13.59
N ASP A 147 0.38 -15.90 14.59
CA ASP A 147 1.11 -15.71 15.85
C ASP A 147 2.62 -15.55 15.64
N GLY A 148 3.19 -14.49 16.20
CA GLY A 148 4.58 -14.10 16.00
C GLY A 148 4.95 -13.66 14.58
N ILE A 149 4.00 -13.44 13.67
CA ILE A 149 4.21 -12.77 12.36
C ILE A 149 3.82 -11.29 12.49
N GLY A 150 4.65 -10.38 11.98
CA GLY A 150 4.25 -8.97 11.81
C GLY A 150 5.21 -7.92 12.40
N ILE A 151 6.29 -8.32 13.08
CA ILE A 151 7.33 -7.36 13.48
C ILE A 151 8.06 -6.87 12.22
N GLY A 152 7.93 -5.57 11.91
CA GLY A 152 8.63 -4.92 10.80
C GLY A 152 7.95 -5.01 9.43
N TRP A 153 6.81 -5.70 9.29
CA TRP A 153 6.11 -5.82 8.01
C TRP A 153 5.60 -4.46 7.52
N GLU A 154 5.80 -4.16 6.23
CA GLU A 154 5.03 -3.12 5.55
C GLU A 154 4.39 -3.63 4.25
N SER A 155 3.34 -2.93 3.83
CA SER A 155 2.63 -3.25 2.61
C SER A 155 3.50 -3.05 1.36
N LYS A 156 3.25 -3.84 0.31
CA LYS A 156 3.89 -3.67 -1.00
C LYS A 156 3.74 -2.25 -1.57
N ALA A 157 2.62 -1.57 -1.26
CA ALA A 157 2.38 -0.20 -1.67
C ALA A 157 3.32 0.80 -0.96
N ALA A 158 3.54 0.60 0.35
CA ALA A 158 4.51 1.39 1.11
C ALA A 158 5.94 1.14 0.60
N SER A 159 6.30 -0.12 0.32
CA SER A 159 7.61 -0.46 -0.27
C SER A 159 7.80 0.17 -1.65
N ALA A 160 6.78 0.14 -2.49
CA ALA A 160 6.82 0.77 -3.81
C ALA A 160 6.90 2.31 -3.72
N ARG A 161 6.22 2.94 -2.76
CA ARG A 161 6.36 4.38 -2.49
C ARG A 161 7.80 4.71 -2.06
N ARG A 162 8.33 4.01 -1.05
CA ARG A 162 9.71 4.21 -0.57
C ARG A 162 10.73 4.01 -1.68
N ARG A 163 10.55 3.00 -2.54
CA ARG A 163 11.41 2.78 -3.71
C ARG A 163 11.37 3.96 -4.67
N ARG A 164 10.18 4.53 -4.96
CA ARG A 164 10.05 5.72 -5.81
C ARG A 164 10.70 6.96 -5.18
N GLU A 165 10.55 7.14 -3.87
CA GLU A 165 11.20 8.22 -3.12
C GLU A 165 12.73 8.09 -3.17
N ARG A 166 13.25 6.87 -2.98
CA ARG A 166 14.67 6.55 -3.14
C ARG A 166 15.14 6.83 -4.58
N ASP A 167 14.44 6.32 -5.59
CA ASP A 167 14.83 6.49 -6.99
C ASP A 167 14.84 7.98 -7.39
N ALA A 168 13.88 8.76 -6.90
CA ALA A 168 13.87 10.21 -7.07
C ALA A 168 15.05 10.90 -6.36
N ALA A 169 15.37 10.49 -5.12
CA ALA A 169 16.51 11.00 -4.39
C ALA A 169 17.85 10.67 -5.08
N VAL A 170 17.97 9.45 -5.64
CA VAL A 170 19.13 9.03 -6.44
C VAL A 170 19.24 9.87 -7.70
N ALA A 171 18.14 10.12 -8.42
CA ALA A 171 18.17 10.96 -9.61
C ALA A 171 18.69 12.38 -9.33
N VAL A 172 18.29 12.98 -8.19
CA VAL A 172 18.81 14.28 -7.73
C VAL A 172 20.28 14.18 -7.32
N GLU A 173 20.65 13.15 -6.56
CA GLU A 173 22.02 12.97 -6.06
C GLU A 173 23.01 12.72 -7.21
N VAL A 174 22.61 11.98 -8.25
CA VAL A 174 23.40 11.76 -9.46
C VAL A 174 23.83 13.10 -10.03
N LEU A 175 22.93 14.08 -10.15
CA LEU A 175 23.26 15.40 -10.72
C LEU A 175 24.26 16.17 -9.85
N ARG A 176 24.31 15.93 -8.53
CA ARG A 176 25.22 16.60 -7.60
C ARG A 176 26.66 16.08 -7.63
N LEU A 177 26.84 14.84 -8.07
CA LEU A 177 28.17 14.23 -8.13
C LEU A 177 28.85 14.56 -9.45
N PRO A 178 30.15 14.92 -9.48
CA PRO A 178 30.89 15.01 -10.73
C PRO A 178 31.07 13.61 -11.35
N CYS A 179 31.21 13.55 -12.68
CA CYS A 179 31.45 12.29 -13.38
C CYS A 179 32.92 12.12 -13.79
N GLU A 180 33.65 11.22 -13.15
CA GLU A 180 35.06 10.94 -13.48
C GLU A 180 35.29 10.45 -14.92
N LYS A 181 34.26 9.88 -15.56
CA LYS A 181 34.39 9.27 -16.91
C LYS A 181 34.14 10.24 -18.07
N CYS A 182 33.31 11.26 -17.88
CA CYS A 182 32.97 12.23 -18.93
C CYS A 182 33.11 13.69 -18.47
N GLU A 183 33.67 13.89 -17.28
CA GLU A 183 33.95 15.18 -16.67
C GLU A 183 32.71 16.09 -16.50
N ALA A 184 31.50 15.51 -16.56
CA ALA A 184 30.26 16.22 -16.29
C ALA A 184 30.28 16.79 -14.86
N ALA A 185 30.05 18.09 -14.73
CA ALA A 185 30.09 18.81 -13.46
C ALA A 185 28.80 18.64 -12.64
N ASP A 186 28.77 19.29 -11.47
CA ASP A 186 27.54 19.42 -10.66
C ASP A 186 26.42 20.08 -11.50
N GLY A 187 25.22 19.50 -11.43
CA GLY A 187 24.05 19.89 -12.21
C GLY A 187 24.02 19.33 -13.64
N GLU A 188 25.11 18.76 -14.15
CA GLU A 188 25.19 18.28 -15.53
C GLU A 188 24.84 16.80 -15.68
N GLN A 189 24.06 16.47 -16.71
CA GLN A 189 23.86 15.08 -17.14
C GLN A 189 25.16 14.51 -17.74
N CYS A 190 25.35 13.19 -17.59
CA CYS A 190 26.45 12.51 -18.27
C CYS A 190 26.30 12.63 -19.78
N LYS A 191 27.43 12.70 -20.49
CA LYS A 191 27.46 12.75 -21.95
C LYS A 191 27.89 11.40 -22.52
N THR A 192 27.30 11.04 -23.65
CA THR A 192 27.71 9.91 -24.48
C THR A 192 29.05 10.21 -25.17
N LYS A 193 29.69 9.21 -25.80
CA LYS A 193 30.94 9.41 -26.55
C LYS A 193 30.84 10.47 -27.66
N THR A 194 29.64 10.73 -28.17
CA THR A 194 29.36 11.71 -29.22
C THR A 194 28.96 13.08 -28.66
N GLY A 195 29.05 13.29 -27.34
CA GLY A 195 28.80 14.58 -26.69
C GLY A 195 27.34 14.86 -26.31
N TRP A 196 26.39 14.02 -26.72
CA TRP A 196 24.97 14.15 -26.38
C TRP A 196 24.69 13.75 -24.93
N ALA A 197 23.68 14.37 -24.31
CA ALA A 197 23.19 13.93 -23.01
C ALA A 197 22.78 12.45 -23.06
N ALA A 198 23.25 11.68 -22.08
CA ALA A 198 22.95 10.28 -21.95
C ALA A 198 21.70 10.08 -21.10
N ASP A 199 20.82 9.17 -21.53
CA ASP A 199 19.61 8.80 -20.78
C ASP A 199 19.93 8.23 -19.38
N ARG A 200 21.15 7.73 -19.19
CA ARG A 200 21.64 7.18 -17.93
C ARG A 200 23.01 7.71 -17.57
N ALA A 201 23.25 7.91 -16.28
CA ALA A 201 24.56 8.22 -15.76
C ALA A 201 25.54 7.04 -15.92
N HIS A 202 26.82 7.34 -15.94
CA HIS A 202 27.86 6.31 -15.88
C HIS A 202 27.76 5.51 -14.58
N VAL A 203 27.96 4.18 -14.67
CA VAL A 203 27.75 3.23 -13.56
C VAL A 203 28.46 3.63 -12.27
N GLY A 204 29.68 4.19 -12.34
CA GLY A 204 30.40 4.67 -11.14
C GLY A 204 29.67 5.80 -10.41
N ARG A 205 29.26 6.84 -11.15
CA ARG A 205 28.48 7.98 -10.62
C ARG A 205 27.13 7.51 -10.07
N GLN A 206 26.47 6.60 -10.77
CA GLN A 206 25.19 6.01 -10.33
C GLN A 206 25.34 5.25 -9.00
N ARG A 207 26.34 4.36 -8.89
CA ARG A 207 26.58 3.58 -7.66
C ARG A 207 26.96 4.45 -6.47
N GLN A 208 27.73 5.51 -6.70
CA GLN A 208 28.08 6.46 -5.64
C GLN A 208 26.85 7.25 -5.17
N ALA A 209 25.99 7.69 -6.10
CA ALA A 209 24.73 8.34 -5.74
C ALA A 209 23.81 7.41 -4.94
N GLU A 210 23.71 6.14 -5.36
CA GLU A 210 22.96 5.11 -4.62
C GLU A 210 23.52 4.92 -3.20
N ALA A 211 24.84 4.78 -3.05
CA ALA A 211 25.47 4.63 -1.74
C ALA A 211 25.21 5.83 -0.82
N ASN A 212 25.39 7.07 -1.32
CA ASN A 212 25.13 8.30 -0.56
C ASN A 212 23.67 8.40 -0.11
N VAL A 213 22.72 8.07 -1.01
CA VAL A 213 21.28 8.09 -0.70
C VAL A 213 20.93 7.00 0.30
N ASP A 214 21.49 5.80 0.13
CA ASP A 214 21.23 4.67 1.01
C ASP A 214 21.79 4.91 2.41
N GLU A 215 22.99 5.49 2.52
CA GLU A 215 23.55 5.93 3.81
C GLU A 215 22.68 7.01 4.46
N ARG A 216 22.28 8.03 3.69
CA ARG A 216 21.46 9.15 4.19
C ARG A 216 20.06 8.71 4.64
N LEU A 217 19.46 7.75 3.94
CA LEU A 217 18.11 7.24 4.22
C LEU A 217 18.11 6.00 5.13
N GLY A 218 19.28 5.49 5.53
CA GLY A 218 19.41 4.34 6.42
C GLY A 218 19.06 2.99 5.78
N TYR A 219 19.20 2.83 4.46
CA TYR A 219 18.87 1.61 3.71
C TYR A 219 19.91 0.48 3.80
N LEU A 220 20.83 0.52 4.75
CA LEU A 220 21.80 -0.54 4.98
C LEU A 220 21.13 -1.75 5.65
N GLY A 221 20.66 -2.70 4.83
CA GLY A 221 20.69 -4.13 5.18
C GLY A 221 19.40 -4.79 5.67
N ASP A 222 18.41 -4.07 6.17
CA ASP A 222 17.21 -4.73 6.69
C ASP A 222 16.10 -4.76 5.65
N ASN A 223 15.99 -5.91 4.98
CA ASN A 223 14.74 -6.29 4.35
C ASN A 223 13.67 -6.33 5.46
N PRO A 224 12.63 -5.48 5.44
CA PRO A 224 11.59 -5.40 6.50
C PRO A 224 10.77 -6.70 6.65
N VAL A 225 11.07 -7.68 5.80
CA VAL A 225 10.48 -9.02 5.75
C VAL A 225 11.28 -10.03 6.59
N ALA A 226 12.47 -9.67 7.08
CA ALA A 226 13.26 -10.53 7.95
C ALA A 226 12.59 -10.65 9.32
N VAL A 227 11.76 -11.68 9.47
CA VAL A 227 11.23 -12.09 10.77
C VAL A 227 12.40 -12.65 11.58
N PRO A 228 12.67 -12.14 12.79
CA PRO A 228 13.70 -12.73 13.66
C PRO A 228 13.40 -14.21 13.89
N GLU A 229 14.42 -15.07 13.82
CA GLU A 229 14.28 -16.47 14.20
C GLU A 229 13.77 -16.54 15.65
N ALA A 230 12.64 -17.22 15.85
CA ALA A 230 12.07 -17.40 17.18
C ALA A 230 13.04 -18.23 18.04
N ARG A 231 13.33 -17.74 19.25
CA ARG A 231 14.03 -18.49 20.29
C ARG A 231 13.16 -19.60 20.87
#